data_AF-A0A964KBY3-F1
#
_entry.id   AF-A0A964KBY3-F1
#
_cell.length_a   1.000
_cell.length_b   1.000
_cell.length_c   1.000
_cell.angle_alpha   90.00
_cell.angle_beta   90.00
_cell.angle_gamma   90.00
#
_symmetry.space_group_name_H-M   'P 1'
#
loop_
_entity.id
_entity.type
_entity.pdbx_description
1 polymer ?
#
loop_
_entity_poly.entity_id
_entity_poly.type
_entity_poly.pdbx_seq_one_letter_code
_entity_poly.pdbx_strand_id
1 'polypeptide(L)'
;MTQILSCTVIEKLLNPYLDGELSPPERATVEHHVAGCRTCRQAFVALERTALALEALPRLAAPAALLASTMAAVRREERKRAASDSWQPVATVAVVLLAVLGMSAAVMAGGESLLASLDAALEDPATLLENLALLGTHAELITVLGSSALLVAGALAFAQLMRGEFTTRVAR
;
A
#
# COMPACT_ATOMS: atom_id res chain seq x y z
N MET A 1 17.53 -25.14 -28.10
CA MET A 1 18.27 -25.60 -26.90
C MET A 1 17.22 -25.97 -25.86
N THR A 2 16.83 -27.24 -25.85
CA THR A 2 15.79 -27.79 -24.96
C THR A 2 16.31 -27.78 -23.53
N GLN A 3 15.69 -26.97 -22.68
CA GLN A 3 16.04 -26.85 -21.27
C GLN A 3 15.68 -28.15 -20.57
N ILE A 4 16.69 -28.93 -20.20
CA ILE A 4 16.54 -30.15 -19.41
C ILE A 4 16.32 -29.70 -17.96
N LEU A 5 15.09 -29.31 -17.62
CA LEU A 5 14.68 -29.25 -16.21
C LEU A 5 14.78 -30.66 -15.62
N SER A 6 15.31 -30.77 -14.41
CA SER A 6 15.49 -32.05 -13.73
C SER A 6 14.12 -32.64 -13.31
N CYS A 7 14.06 -33.97 -13.20
CA CYS A 7 12.84 -34.66 -12.77
C CYS A 7 12.32 -34.13 -11.43
N THR A 8 13.22 -33.82 -10.50
CA THR A 8 12.87 -33.27 -9.16
C THR A 8 12.16 -31.92 -9.23
N VAL A 9 12.52 -31.07 -10.20
CA VAL A 9 11.82 -29.79 -10.39
C VAL A 9 10.44 -30.04 -10.97
N ILE A 10 10.35 -30.90 -11.99
CA ILE A 10 9.08 -31.21 -12.66
C ILE A 10 8.09 -31.86 -11.70
N GLU A 11 8.54 -32.78 -10.85
CA GLU A 11 7.72 -33.44 -9.83
C GLU A 11 7.03 -32.43 -8.90
N LYS A 12 7.75 -31.37 -8.49
CA LYS A 12 7.17 -30.28 -7.68
C LYS A 12 6.14 -29.44 -8.44
N LEU A 13 6.28 -29.35 -9.76
CA LEU A 13 5.38 -28.61 -10.63
C LEU A 13 4.13 -29.40 -11.05
N LEU A 14 4.07 -30.72 -10.80
CA LEU A 14 2.91 -31.54 -11.20
C LEU A 14 1.62 -31.18 -10.44
N ASN A 15 1.68 -30.88 -9.14
CA ASN A 15 0.50 -30.45 -8.37
C ASN A 15 -0.03 -29.08 -8.85
N PRO A 16 0.79 -28.00 -8.88
CA PRO A 16 0.36 -26.72 -9.44
C PRO A 16 -0.13 -26.81 -10.90
N TYR A 17 0.41 -27.75 -11.68
CA TYR A 17 -0.05 -28.00 -13.04
C TYR A 17 -1.50 -28.53 -13.06
N LEU A 18 -1.84 -29.50 -12.20
CA LEU A 18 -3.21 -30.02 -12.07
C LEU A 18 -4.17 -28.98 -11.50
N ASP A 19 -3.71 -28.15 -10.57
CA ASP A 19 -4.50 -27.09 -9.95
C ASP A 19 -4.71 -25.88 -10.89
N GLY A 20 -4.00 -25.84 -12.04
CA GLY A 20 -4.10 -24.76 -13.02
C GLY A 20 -3.36 -23.48 -12.63
N GLU A 21 -2.43 -23.56 -11.68
CA GLU A 21 -1.71 -22.42 -11.10
C GLU A 21 -0.45 -22.02 -11.89
N LEU A 22 0.01 -22.87 -12.81
CA LEU A 22 1.21 -22.60 -13.61
C LEU A 22 0.98 -21.57 -14.71
N SER A 23 1.99 -20.73 -14.93
CA SER A 23 2.02 -19.81 -16.08
C SER A 23 2.13 -20.59 -17.41
N PRO A 24 1.71 -20.00 -18.55
CA PRO A 24 1.84 -20.65 -19.86
C PRO A 24 3.23 -21.23 -20.20
N PRO A 25 4.36 -20.53 -19.95
CA PRO A 25 5.69 -21.10 -20.23
C PRO A 25 6.06 -22.28 -19.30
N GLU A 26 5.63 -22.23 -18.03
CA GLU A 26 5.89 -23.32 -17.08
C GLU A 26 5.10 -24.56 -17.46
N ARG A 27 3.81 -24.39 -17.83
CA ARG A 27 2.97 -25.49 -18.35
C ARG A 27 3.61 -26.18 -19.55
N ALA A 28 4.03 -25.41 -20.56
CA ALA A 28 4.68 -25.96 -21.75
C ALA A 28 5.96 -26.75 -21.40
N THR A 29 6.69 -26.30 -20.37
CA THR A 29 7.89 -26.98 -19.92
C THR A 29 7.57 -28.31 -19.23
N VAL A 30 6.54 -28.35 -18.38
CA VAL A 30 6.05 -29.58 -17.74
C VAL A 30 5.54 -30.57 -18.80
N GLU A 31 4.71 -30.10 -19.73
CA GLU A 31 4.17 -30.92 -20.83
C GLU A 31 5.29 -31.53 -21.68
N HIS A 32 6.29 -30.73 -22.05
CA HIS A 32 7.45 -31.21 -22.81
C HIS A 32 8.25 -32.27 -22.04
N HIS A 33 8.50 -32.07 -20.75
CA HIS A 33 9.26 -33.02 -19.94
C HIS A 33 8.48 -34.31 -19.68
N VAL A 34 7.20 -34.23 -19.35
CA VAL A 34 6.33 -35.41 -19.15
C VAL A 34 6.18 -36.21 -20.45
N ALA A 35 6.19 -35.54 -21.60
CA ALA A 35 6.23 -36.22 -22.90
C ALA A 35 7.53 -37.03 -23.10
N GLY A 36 8.68 -36.51 -22.67
CA GLY A 36 9.98 -37.16 -22.84
C GLY A 36 10.43 -38.10 -21.71
N CYS A 37 9.90 -37.97 -20.50
CA CYS A 37 10.37 -38.68 -19.31
C CYS A 37 9.34 -39.69 -18.80
N ARG A 38 9.68 -40.98 -18.85
CA ARG A 38 8.81 -42.08 -18.36
C ARG A 38 8.49 -41.96 -16.88
N THR A 39 9.45 -41.58 -16.04
CA THR A 39 9.28 -41.48 -14.59
C THR A 39 8.30 -40.36 -14.23
N CYS A 40 8.48 -39.16 -14.78
CA CYS A 40 7.58 -38.04 -14.55
C CYS A 40 6.18 -38.30 -15.12
N ARG A 41 6.07 -39.02 -16.25
CA ARG A 41 4.78 -39.46 -16.80
C ARG A 41 4.03 -40.41 -15.87
N GLN A 42 4.73 -41.38 -15.27
CA GLN A 42 4.11 -42.29 -14.31
C GLN A 42 3.63 -41.55 -13.05
N ALA A 43 4.44 -40.61 -12.54
CA ALA A 43 4.07 -39.76 -11.42
C ALA A 43 2.83 -38.91 -11.75
N PHE A 44 2.79 -38.30 -12.93
CA PHE A 44 1.65 -37.52 -13.38
C PHE A 44 0.35 -38.35 -13.46
N VAL A 45 0.40 -39.53 -14.08
CA VAL A 45 -0.77 -40.42 -14.18
C VAL A 45 -1.23 -40.90 -12.79
N ALA A 46 -0.31 -41.16 -11.86
CA ALA A 46 -0.66 -41.54 -10.50
C ALA A 46 -1.39 -40.40 -9.76
N LEU A 47 -0.95 -39.16 -9.97
CA LEU A 47 -1.56 -37.97 -9.39
C LEU A 47 -2.95 -37.70 -9.99
N GLU A 48 -3.07 -37.79 -11.32
CA GLU A 48 -4.36 -37.66 -12.04
C GLU A 48 -5.38 -38.70 -11.57
N ARG A 49 -4.97 -39.96 -11.39
CA ARG A 49 -5.85 -41.01 -10.82
C ARG A 49 -6.33 -40.67 -9.41
N THR A 50 -5.46 -40.07 -8.60
CA THR A 50 -5.81 -39.65 -7.24
C THR A 50 -6.83 -38.51 -7.29
N ALA A 51 -6.63 -37.52 -8.15
CA ALA A 51 -7.58 -36.43 -8.38
C ALA A 51 -8.95 -36.96 -8.83
N LEU A 52 -8.99 -37.85 -9.83
CA LEU A 52 -10.23 -38.47 -10.31
C LEU A 52 -10.95 -39.28 -9.21
N ALA A 53 -10.20 -39.99 -8.36
CA ALA A 53 -10.78 -40.74 -7.24
C ALA A 53 -11.42 -39.80 -6.20
N LEU A 54 -10.82 -38.62 -5.96
CA LEU A 54 -11.38 -37.60 -5.08
C LEU A 54 -12.62 -36.94 -5.70
N GLU A 55 -12.61 -36.67 -7.01
CA GLU A 55 -13.76 -36.11 -7.73
C GLU A 55 -14.97 -37.05 -7.74
N ALA A 56 -14.74 -38.37 -7.70
CA ALA A 56 -15.78 -39.37 -7.60
C ALA A 56 -16.47 -39.42 -6.23
N LEU A 57 -15.95 -38.73 -5.21
CA LEU A 57 -16.57 -38.67 -3.89
C LEU A 57 -17.90 -37.91 -3.95
N PRO A 58 -18.90 -38.32 -3.16
CA PRO A 58 -20.18 -37.62 -3.09
C PRO A 58 -19.96 -36.20 -2.58
N ARG A 59 -20.45 -35.21 -3.33
CA ARG A 59 -20.46 -33.81 -2.88
C ARG A 59 -21.44 -33.67 -1.72
N LEU A 60 -20.93 -33.31 -0.55
CA LEU A 60 -21.75 -32.96 0.60
C LEU A 60 -22.30 -31.55 0.41
N ALA A 61 -23.63 -31.40 0.51
CA ALA A 61 -24.24 -30.07 0.52
C ALA A 61 -23.81 -29.33 1.80
N ALA A 62 -23.24 -28.13 1.63
CA ALA A 62 -22.92 -27.28 2.76
C ALA A 62 -24.22 -26.85 3.47
N PRO A 63 -24.28 -26.88 4.82
CA PRO A 63 -25.44 -26.38 5.56
C PRO A 63 -25.75 -24.92 5.20
N ALA A 64 -27.02 -24.61 4.93
CA ALA A 64 -27.46 -23.25 4.55
C ALA A 64 -27.05 -22.18 5.58
N ALA A 65 -26.96 -22.56 6.87
CA ALA A 65 -26.51 -21.70 7.95
C ALA A 65 -25.04 -21.23 7.78
N LEU A 66 -24.17 -22.03 7.15
CA LEU A 66 -22.77 -21.64 6.90
C LEU A 66 -22.68 -20.51 5.89
N LEU A 67 -23.45 -20.57 4.80
CA LEU A 67 -23.48 -19.50 3.82
C LEU A 67 -24.02 -18.20 4.44
N ALA A 68 -25.10 -18.30 5.23
CA ALA A 68 -25.68 -17.14 5.90
C ALA A 68 -24.71 -16.51 6.92
N SER A 69 -24.04 -17.31 7.74
CA SER A 69 -23.12 -16.82 8.77
C SER A 69 -21.84 -16.22 8.19
N THR A 70 -21.24 -16.86 7.18
CA THR A 70 -20.07 -16.34 6.47
C THR A 70 -20.40 -15.03 5.76
N MET A 71 -21.55 -14.94 5.08
CA MET A 71 -21.94 -13.70 4.40
C MET A 71 -22.30 -12.59 5.37
N ALA A 72 -22.90 -12.92 6.53
CA ALA A 72 -23.09 -11.95 7.60
C ALA A 72 -21.75 -11.43 8.15
N ALA A 73 -20.75 -12.30 8.32
CA ALA A 73 -19.41 -11.91 8.77
C ALA A 73 -18.70 -10.99 7.76
N VAL A 74 -18.75 -11.31 6.46
CA VAL A 74 -18.20 -10.47 5.39
C VAL A 74 -18.86 -9.08 5.41
N ARG A 75 -20.20 -9.02 5.41
CA ARG A 75 -20.95 -7.75 5.46
C ARG A 75 -20.66 -6.94 6.71
N ARG A 76 -20.43 -7.60 7.86
CA ARG A 76 -20.06 -6.92 9.11
C ARG A 76 -18.70 -6.23 8.95
N GLU A 77 -17.75 -6.89 8.32
CA GLU A 77 -16.42 -6.33 8.09
C GLU A 77 -16.44 -5.19 7.07
N GLU A 78 -17.23 -5.32 6.00
CA GLU A 78 -17.50 -4.23 5.06
C GLU A 78 -18.11 -3.01 5.75
N ARG A 79 -19.11 -3.21 6.63
CA ARG A 79 -19.72 -2.11 7.39
C ARG A 79 -18.74 -1.43 8.33
N LYS A 80 -17.86 -2.19 9.02
CA LYS A 80 -16.81 -1.60 9.87
C LYS A 80 -15.84 -0.76 9.05
N ARG A 81 -15.41 -1.26 7.88
CA ARG A 81 -14.53 -0.52 6.97
C ARG A 81 -15.20 0.78 6.51
N ALA A 82 -16.46 0.70 6.05
CA ALA A 82 -17.22 1.87 5.63
C ALA A 82 -17.43 2.88 6.78
N ALA A 83 -17.71 2.41 7.99
CA ALA A 83 -17.87 3.28 9.17
C ALA A 83 -16.55 3.95 9.58
N SER A 84 -15.42 3.23 9.49
CA SER A 84 -14.08 3.77 9.73
C SER A 84 -13.71 4.85 8.70
N ASP A 85 -13.98 4.59 7.42
CA ASP A 85 -13.69 5.54 6.33
C ASP A 85 -14.57 6.80 6.40
N SER A 86 -15.76 6.72 7.00
CA SER A 86 -16.69 7.84 7.10
C SER A 86 -16.20 8.99 7.99
N TRP A 87 -15.31 8.75 8.96
CA TRP A 87 -14.85 9.80 9.90
C TRP A 87 -13.47 10.36 9.55
N GLN A 88 -12.67 9.62 8.77
CA GLN A 88 -11.36 10.06 8.32
C GLN A 88 -11.34 11.41 7.57
N PRO A 89 -12.27 11.73 6.64
CA PRO A 89 -12.19 12.99 5.89
C PRO A 89 -12.47 14.22 6.75
N VAL A 90 -13.27 14.10 7.82
CA VAL A 90 -13.56 15.22 8.73
C VAL A 90 -12.38 15.51 9.65
N ALA A 91 -11.76 14.44 10.18
CA ALA A 91 -10.62 14.58 11.07
C ALA A 91 -9.38 15.16 10.37
N THR A 92 -9.11 14.76 9.12
CA THR A 92 -7.96 15.29 8.36
C THR A 92 -8.14 16.76 8.00
N VAL A 93 -9.34 17.18 7.57
CA VAL A 93 -9.63 18.59 7.24
C VAL A 93 -9.49 19.48 8.47
N ALA A 94 -9.98 19.05 9.63
CA ALA A 94 -9.87 19.82 10.88
C ALA A 94 -8.40 20.06 11.30
N VAL A 95 -7.53 19.04 11.19
CA VAL A 95 -6.10 19.17 11.53
C VAL A 95 -5.40 20.14 10.59
N VAL A 96 -5.67 20.07 9.28
CA VAL A 96 -5.08 21.00 8.29
C VAL A 96 -5.54 22.43 8.56
N LEU A 97 -6.83 22.65 8.82
CA LEU A 97 -7.35 23.98 9.13
C LEU A 97 -6.73 24.56 10.40
N LEU A 98 -6.60 23.78 11.47
CA LEU A 98 -5.94 24.22 12.71
C LEU A 98 -4.46 24.56 12.49
N ALA A 99 -3.75 23.77 11.69
CA ALA A 99 -2.36 24.06 11.34
C ALA A 99 -2.23 25.35 10.52
N VAL A 100 -3.09 25.56 9.52
CA VAL A 100 -3.11 26.78 8.70
C VAL A 100 -3.47 28.01 9.53
N LEU A 101 -4.49 27.91 10.38
CA LEU A 101 -4.90 29.01 11.26
C LEU A 101 -3.81 29.36 12.27
N GLY A 102 -3.20 28.36 12.91
CA GLY A 102 -2.07 28.56 13.82
C GLY A 102 -0.88 29.20 13.11
N MET A 103 -0.58 28.79 11.88
CA MET A 103 0.49 29.38 11.07
C MET A 103 0.19 30.83 10.70
N SER A 104 -1.05 31.14 10.30
CA SER A 104 -1.46 32.50 9.96
C SER A 104 -1.34 33.46 11.14
N ALA A 105 -1.71 33.01 12.36
CA ALA A 105 -1.56 33.80 13.57
C ALA A 105 -0.09 34.08 13.92
N ALA A 106 0.79 33.09 13.74
CA ALA A 106 2.23 33.25 13.99
C ALA A 106 2.88 34.24 13.01
N VAL A 107 2.49 34.23 11.73
CA VAL A 107 2.98 35.18 10.72
C VAL A 107 2.51 36.61 11.03
N MET A 108 1.25 36.79 11.42
CA MET A 108 0.72 38.11 11.78
C MET A 108 1.42 38.69 13.02
N ALA A 109 1.73 37.87 14.02
CA ALA A 109 2.47 38.30 15.20
C ALA A 109 3.95 38.62 14.91
N GLY A 110 4.58 37.95 13.93
CA GLY A 110 5.96 38.22 13.52
C GLY A 110 6.14 39.43 12.60
N GLY A 111 5.07 39.89 11.94
CA GLY A 111 5.10 41.02 11.00
C GLY A 111 5.35 42.37 11.68
N GLU A 112 4.79 42.59 12.87
CA GLU A 112 4.97 43.83 13.64
C GLU A 112 6.44 44.02 14.09
N SER A 113 7.09 42.94 14.49
CA SER A 113 8.53 42.94 14.82
C SER A 113 9.43 43.22 13.61
N LEU A 114 9.02 42.80 12.41
CA LEU A 114 9.78 42.98 11.17
C LEU A 114 9.76 44.44 10.71
N LEU A 115 8.60 45.09 10.76
CA LEU A 115 8.47 46.52 10.44
C LEU A 115 9.24 47.40 11.43
N ALA A 116 9.20 47.09 12.72
CA ALA A 116 9.98 47.80 13.73
C ALA A 116 11.50 47.66 13.53
N SER A 117 11.95 46.47 13.11
CA SER A 117 13.38 46.23 12.82
C SER A 117 13.87 46.93 11.54
N LEU A 118 13.02 47.05 10.52
CA LEU A 118 13.32 47.77 9.28
C LEU A 118 13.41 49.29 9.51
N ASP A 119 12.52 49.84 10.34
CA ASP A 119 12.55 51.25 10.75
C ASP A 119 13.84 51.58 11.50
N ALA A 120 14.22 50.73 12.47
CA ALA A 120 15.47 50.88 13.22
C ALA A 120 16.74 50.71 12.35
N ALA A 121 16.70 49.87 11.31
CA ALA A 121 17.84 49.63 10.43
C ALA A 121 18.07 50.73 9.38
N LEU A 122 17.05 51.56 9.09
CA LEU A 122 17.18 52.71 8.17
C LEU A 122 17.80 53.95 8.85
N GLU A 123 17.77 54.01 10.19
CA GLU A 123 18.31 55.12 10.99
C GLU A 123 19.84 55.06 11.13
N ASP A 124 20.46 53.87 11.07
CA ASP A 124 21.91 53.70 11.24
C ASP A 124 22.51 52.58 10.34
N PRO A 125 23.34 52.90 9.32
CA PRO A 125 23.85 51.91 8.36
C PRO A 125 24.85 50.90 8.96
N ALA A 126 25.39 51.14 10.17
CA ALA A 126 26.25 50.18 10.85
C ALA A 126 25.45 48.98 11.41
N THR A 127 24.18 49.19 11.74
CA THR A 127 23.27 48.14 12.24
C THR A 127 22.82 47.18 11.13
N LEU A 128 22.95 47.56 9.85
CA LEU A 128 22.59 46.70 8.71
C LEU A 128 23.43 45.42 8.65
N LEU A 129 24.71 45.49 9.00
CA LEU A 129 25.60 44.31 9.00
C LEU A 129 25.32 43.37 10.18
N GLU A 130 24.90 43.90 11.32
CA GLU A 130 24.57 43.13 12.53
C GLU A 130 23.16 42.50 12.40
N ASN A 131 22.22 43.19 11.76
CA ASN A 131 20.86 42.71 11.50
C ASN A 131 20.79 41.68 10.34
N LEU A 132 21.71 41.73 9.36
CA LEU A 132 21.81 40.69 8.32
C LEU A 132 22.19 39.32 8.89
N ALA A 133 22.91 39.28 10.02
CA ALA A 133 23.15 38.04 10.76
C ALA A 133 21.88 37.52 11.47
N LEU A 134 20.96 38.41 11.89
CA LEU A 134 19.62 38.06 12.36
C LEU A 134 18.70 37.57 11.21
N LEU A 135 18.81 38.10 10.00
CA LEU A 135 18.07 37.54 8.84
C LEU A 135 18.49 36.11 8.50
N GLY A 136 19.73 35.72 8.83
CA GLY A 136 20.21 34.34 8.74
C GLY A 136 19.52 33.38 9.72
N THR A 137 19.06 33.84 10.88
CA THR A 137 18.30 32.99 11.81
C THR A 137 16.85 32.77 11.35
N HIS A 138 16.32 33.64 10.46
CA HIS A 138 15.06 33.41 9.75
C HIS A 138 15.17 32.42 8.57
N ALA A 139 16.36 31.94 8.21
CA ALA A 139 16.49 30.77 7.33
C ALA A 139 15.85 29.51 7.95
N GLU A 140 15.75 29.45 9.28
CA GLU A 140 14.99 28.41 9.98
C GLU A 140 13.48 28.49 9.73
N LEU A 141 12.94 29.67 9.42
CA LEU A 141 11.52 29.81 9.09
C LEU A 141 11.19 29.14 7.75
N ILE A 142 12.09 29.20 6.77
CA ILE A 142 11.92 28.56 5.45
C ILE A 142 12.07 27.04 5.57
N THR A 143 12.98 26.55 6.42
CA THR A 143 13.15 25.10 6.66
C THR A 143 12.02 24.53 7.52
N VAL A 144 11.47 25.28 8.48
CA VAL A 144 10.26 24.92 9.26
C VAL A 144 9.01 24.94 8.36
N LEU A 145 8.89 25.90 7.44
CA LEU A 145 7.83 25.94 6.42
C LEU A 145 7.93 24.77 5.42
N GLY A 146 9.14 24.43 4.97
CA GLY A 146 9.37 23.32 4.05
C GLY A 146 9.14 21.95 4.70
N SER A 147 9.62 21.76 5.94
CA SER A 147 9.48 20.49 6.67
C SER A 147 8.04 20.21 7.09
N SER A 148 7.28 21.22 7.51
CA SER A 148 5.85 21.07 7.82
C SER A 148 5.02 20.74 6.57
N ALA A 149 5.30 21.37 5.42
CA ALA A 149 4.65 21.03 4.15
C ALA A 149 4.95 19.59 3.70
N LEU A 150 6.19 19.11 3.90
CA LEU A 150 6.60 17.73 3.61
C LEU A 150 5.91 16.72 4.54
N LEU A 151 5.76 17.03 5.83
CA LEU A 151 5.06 16.18 6.79
C LEU A 151 3.56 16.07 6.46
N VAL A 152 2.91 17.17 6.09
CA VAL A 152 1.50 17.18 5.68
C VAL A 152 1.30 16.42 4.38
N ALA A 153 2.14 16.65 3.37
CA ALA A 153 2.10 15.92 2.10
C ALA A 153 2.37 14.41 2.31
N GLY A 154 3.33 14.06 3.16
CA GLY A 154 3.64 12.68 3.53
C GLY A 154 2.49 11.98 4.26
N ALA A 155 1.86 12.65 5.23
CA ALA A 155 0.69 12.11 5.94
C ALA A 155 -0.50 11.90 4.99
N LEU A 156 -0.72 12.82 4.05
CA LEU A 156 -1.76 12.68 3.03
C LEU A 156 -1.46 11.54 2.05
N ALA A 157 -0.22 11.45 1.54
CA ALA A 157 0.18 10.37 0.65
C ALA A 157 0.10 9.00 1.32
N PHE A 158 0.50 8.89 2.59
CA PHE A 158 0.39 7.67 3.38
C PHE A 158 -1.08 7.27 3.61
N ALA A 159 -1.94 8.22 3.95
CA ALA A 159 -3.38 7.98 4.10
C ALA A 159 -4.06 7.56 2.78
N GLN A 160 -3.55 8.02 1.63
CA GLN A 160 -4.04 7.60 0.30
C GLN A 160 -3.51 6.21 -0.10
N LEU A 161 -2.25 5.89 0.17
CA LEU A 161 -1.68 4.56 -0.06
C LEU A 161 -2.39 3.50 0.77
N MET A 162 -2.63 3.78 2.05
CA MET A 162 -3.42 2.88 2.91
C MET A 162 -4.86 2.71 2.43
N ARG A 163 -5.41 3.64 1.63
CA ARG A 163 -6.71 3.46 0.96
C ARG A 163 -6.60 2.64 -0.33
N GLY A 164 -5.55 2.84 -1.13
CA GLY A 164 -5.33 2.17 -2.41
C GLY A 164 -4.89 0.71 -2.32
N GLU A 165 -4.16 0.32 -1.27
CA GLU A 165 -3.79 -1.08 -1.07
C GLU A 165 -4.99 -1.97 -0.69
N PHE A 166 -6.06 -1.40 -0.12
CA PHE A 166 -7.26 -2.15 0.20
C PHE A 166 -8.18 -2.36 -1.01
N THR A 167 -8.23 -1.43 -1.97
CA THR A 167 -9.08 -1.58 -3.17
C THR A 167 -8.50 -2.59 -4.16
N THR A 168 -7.18 -2.69 -4.27
CA THR A 168 -6.50 -3.62 -5.19
C THR A 168 -6.51 -5.08 -4.71
N ARG A 169 -6.60 -5.34 -3.40
CA ARG A 169 -6.71 -6.71 -2.85
C ARG A 169 -8.13 -7.30 -2.84
N VAL A 170 -9.17 -6.49 -3.06
CA VAL A 170 -10.57 -6.96 -3.09
C VAL A 170 -11.04 -7.22 -4.54
N ALA A 171 -10.31 -6.73 -5.54
CA ALA A 171 -10.65 -6.86 -6.95
C ALA A 171 -9.93 -8.00 -7.70
N ARG A 172 -9.16 -8.85 -7.00
CA ARG A 172 -8.50 -10.04 -7.55
C ARG A 172 -8.88 -11.24 -6.70
#